data_AF-A0A0V8HMF1-F1
#
_entry.id   AF-A0A0V8HMF1-F1
#
_cell.length_a   1.000
_cell.length_b   1.000
_cell.length_c   1.000
_cell.angle_alpha   90.00
_cell.angle_beta   90.00
_cell.angle_gamma   90.00
#
_symmetry.space_group_name_H-M   'P 1'
#
loop_
_entity.id
_entity.type
_entity.pdbx_description
1 polymer ?
#
loop_
_entity_poly.entity_id
_entity_poly.type
_entity_poly.pdbx_seq_one_letter_code
_entity_poly.pdbx_strand_id
1 'polypeptide(L)'
;MSKQTFLKEDLRKAAQHHRGTWNALQAVEENIQGEKYKEAMLSTVDLLNSIRELDRLAEKKVKQDELEYITQTFVNVMLKRR
;
A
#
# COMPACT_ATOMS: atom_id res chain seq x y z
N MET A 1 15.93 2.71 -9.73
CA MET A 1 14.80 2.70 -8.79
C MET A 1 14.49 1.25 -8.44
N SER A 2 14.30 0.96 -7.14
CA SER A 2 13.94 -0.38 -6.69
C SER A 2 12.60 -0.81 -7.32
N LYS A 3 12.49 -2.07 -7.79
CA LYS A 3 11.23 -2.66 -8.28
C LYS A 3 10.19 -2.89 -7.16
N GLN A 4 10.54 -2.55 -5.92
CA GLN A 4 9.80 -2.95 -4.73
C GLN A 4 8.87 -1.81 -4.28
N THR A 5 7.56 -2.05 -4.37
CA THR A 5 6.49 -1.07 -4.09
C THR A 5 6.42 -0.64 -2.63
N PHE A 6 6.86 -1.49 -1.70
CA PHE A 6 6.83 -1.23 -0.26
C PHE A 6 8.22 -1.33 0.35
N LEU A 7 8.38 -0.72 1.52
CA LEU A 7 9.58 -0.88 2.34
C LEU A 7 9.69 -2.31 2.89
N LYS A 8 10.92 -2.76 3.15
CA LYS A 8 11.18 -4.14 3.61
C LYS A 8 10.47 -4.44 4.94
N GLU A 9 10.47 -3.48 5.85
CA GLU A 9 9.79 -3.57 7.15
C GLU A 9 8.26 -3.63 7.01
N ASP A 10 7.70 -3.06 5.94
CA ASP A 10 6.27 -2.96 5.72
C ASP A 10 5.72 -4.13 4.89
N LEU A 11 6.57 -4.98 4.31
CA LEU A 11 6.17 -6.10 3.45
C LEU A 11 5.14 -7.03 4.10
N ARG A 12 5.34 -7.38 5.38
CA ARG A 12 4.41 -8.25 6.12
C ARG A 12 3.04 -7.61 6.24
N LYS A 13 3.00 -6.32 6.54
CA LYS A 13 1.76 -5.57 6.69
C LYS A 13 1.05 -5.39 5.35
N ALA A 14 1.80 -5.07 4.29
CA ALA A 14 1.27 -5.02 2.93
C ALA A 14 0.65 -6.36 2.50
N ALA A 15 1.34 -7.49 2.75
CA ALA A 15 0.79 -8.82 2.46
C ALA A 15 -0.51 -9.11 3.22
N GLN A 16 -0.62 -8.67 4.48
CA GLN A 16 -1.83 -8.81 5.28
C GLN A 16 -3.00 -8.02 4.69
N HIS A 17 -2.80 -6.73 4.35
CA HIS A 17 -3.86 -5.92 3.75
C HIS A 17 -4.23 -6.40 2.35
N HIS A 18 -3.27 -6.87 1.56
CA HIS A 18 -3.56 -7.48 0.26
C HIS A 18 -4.46 -8.72 0.39
N ARG A 19 -4.18 -9.60 1.36
CA ARG A 19 -5.08 -10.72 1.68
C ARG A 19 -6.45 -10.24 2.17
N GLY A 20 -6.47 -9.20 3.01
CA GLY A 20 -7.69 -8.56 3.49
C GLY A 20 -8.58 -8.07 2.35
N THR A 21 -8.00 -7.44 1.32
CA THR A 21 -8.70 -7.00 0.11
C THR A 21 -9.41 -8.16 -0.58
N TRP A 22 -8.74 -9.29 -0.82
CA TRP A 22 -9.36 -10.46 -1.47
C TRP A 22 -10.50 -11.05 -0.63
N ASN A 23 -10.28 -11.20 0.68
CA ASN A 23 -11.31 -11.73 1.58
C ASN A 23 -12.53 -10.81 1.65
N ALA A 24 -12.31 -9.50 1.73
CA ALA A 24 -13.39 -8.52 1.79
C ALA A 24 -14.17 -8.47 0.47
N LEU A 25 -13.48 -8.55 -0.68
CA LEU A 25 -14.12 -8.64 -1.99
C LEU A 25 -15.01 -9.89 -2.10
N GLN A 26 -14.49 -11.05 -1.73
CA GLN A 26 -15.26 -12.29 -1.70
C GLN A 26 -16.49 -12.15 -0.78
N ALA A 27 -16.33 -11.57 0.41
CA ALA A 27 -17.44 -11.34 1.33
C ALA A 27 -18.50 -10.38 0.76
N VAL A 28 -18.10 -9.36 -0.01
CA VAL A 28 -19.05 -8.49 -0.72
C VAL A 28 -19.87 -9.30 -1.72
N GLU A 29 -19.22 -10.12 -2.55
CA GLU A 29 -19.88 -10.96 -3.55
C GLU A 29 -20.86 -11.94 -2.91
N GLU A 30 -20.44 -12.66 -1.87
CA GLU A 30 -21.27 -13.62 -1.13
C GLU A 30 -22.48 -12.95 -0.46
N ASN A 31 -22.28 -11.78 0.16
CA ASN A 31 -23.36 -11.06 0.82
C ASN A 31 -24.37 -10.49 -0.18
N ILE A 32 -23.93 -10.02 -1.36
CA ILE A 32 -24.84 -9.58 -2.43
C ILE A 32 -25.67 -10.76 -2.94
N GLN A 33 -25.04 -11.91 -3.22
CA GLN A 33 -25.76 -13.10 -3.69
C GLN A 33 -26.77 -13.62 -2.66
N GLY A 34 -26.48 -13.45 -1.37
CA GLY A 34 -27.39 -13.79 -0.27
C GLY A 34 -28.42 -12.71 0.08
N GLU A 35 -28.55 -11.64 -0.72
CA GLU A 35 -29.44 -10.48 -0.47
C GLU A 35 -29.17 -9.75 0.86
N LYS A 36 -27.97 -9.91 1.44
CA LYS A 36 -27.50 -9.31 2.68
C LYS A 36 -26.79 -7.97 2.42
N TYR A 37 -27.55 -6.98 1.96
CA TYR A 37 -26.97 -5.72 1.48
C TYR A 37 -26.28 -4.89 2.55
N LYS A 38 -26.73 -4.96 3.81
CA LYS A 38 -26.10 -4.23 4.91
C LYS A 38 -24.71 -4.80 5.22
N GLU A 39 -24.59 -6.11 5.21
CA GLU A 39 -23.35 -6.85 5.40
C GLU A 39 -22.39 -6.61 4.23
N ALA A 40 -22.90 -6.61 2.99
CA ALA A 40 -22.12 -6.26 1.81
C ALA A 40 -21.54 -4.83 1.91
N MET A 41 -22.33 -3.86 2.41
CA MET A 41 -21.86 -2.50 2.65
C MET A 41 -20.71 -2.47 3.66
N LEU A 42 -20.81 -3.21 4.77
CA LEU A 42 -19.74 -3.29 5.77
C LEU A 42 -18.48 -3.93 5.19
N SER A 43 -18.60 -5.04 4.46
CA SER A 43 -17.46 -5.67 3.77
C SER A 43 -16.81 -4.74 2.75
N THR A 44 -17.59 -3.87 2.10
CA THR A 44 -17.06 -2.85 1.18
C THR A 44 -16.25 -1.78 1.93
N VAL A 45 -16.66 -1.40 3.14
CA VAL A 45 -15.88 -0.48 4.00
C VAL A 45 -14.55 -1.12 4.39
N ASP A 46 -14.55 -2.40 4.76
CA ASP A 46 -13.33 -3.13 5.11
C ASP A 46 -12.36 -3.27 3.93
N LEU A 47 -12.91 -3.51 2.74
CA LEU A 47 -12.17 -3.52 1.48
C LEU A 47 -11.49 -2.16 1.24
N LEU A 48 -12.25 -1.06 1.35
CA LEU A 48 -11.74 0.29 1.15
C LEU A 48 -10.63 0.64 2.15
N ASN A 49 -10.78 0.24 3.41
CA ASN A 49 -9.76 0.46 4.44
C ASN A 49 -8.48 -0.31 4.14
N SER A 50 -8.58 -1.54 3.64
CA SER A 50 -7.42 -2.35 3.25
C SER A 50 -6.67 -1.76 2.07
N ILE A 51 -7.39 -1.28 1.05
CA ILE A 51 -6.80 -0.60 -0.12
C ILE A 51 -6.09 0.70 0.31
N ARG A 52 -6.75 1.53 1.14
CA ARG A 52 -6.16 2.79 1.63
C ARG A 52 -4.85 2.57 2.39
N GLU A 53 -4.76 1.52 3.20
CA GLU A 53 -3.52 1.24 3.92
C GLU A 53 -2.41 0.76 2.98
N LEU A 54 -2.73 0.00 1.91
CA LEU A 54 -1.76 -0.34 0.88
C LEU A 54 -1.23 0.91 0.18
N ASP A 55 -2.11 1.84 -0.22
CA ASP A 55 -1.71 3.10 -0.85
C ASP A 55 -0.80 3.91 0.08
N ARG A 56 -1.16 4.01 1.36
CA ARG A 56 -0.34 4.71 2.37
C ARG A 56 1.06 4.11 2.50
N LEU A 57 1.19 2.77 2.47
CA LEU A 57 2.49 2.10 2.53
C LEU A 57 3.31 2.32 1.25
N ALA A 58 2.66 2.34 0.09
CA ALA A 58 3.32 2.64 -1.19
C ALA A 58 3.82 4.09 -1.23
N GLU A 59 3.00 5.06 -0.80
CA GLU A 59 3.39 6.47 -0.71
C GLU A 59 4.58 6.69 0.23
N LYS A 60 4.62 5.97 1.37
CA LYS A 60 5.76 6.01 2.29
C LYS A 60 7.06 5.61 1.59
N LYS A 61 7.03 4.57 0.75
CA LYS A 61 8.19 4.12 -0.04
C LYS A 61 8.63 5.17 -1.06
N VAL A 62 7.68 5.76 -1.79
CA VAL A 62 7.96 6.80 -2.79
C VAL A 62 8.68 7.97 -2.16
N LYS A 63 8.17 8.49 -1.03
CA LYS A 63 8.79 9.61 -0.31
C LYS A 63 10.20 9.30 0.17
N GLN A 64 10.45 8.07 0.62
CA GLN A 64 11.79 7.66 1.04
C GLN A 64 12.76 7.58 -0.16
N ASP A 65 12.32 7.04 -1.29
CA ASP A 65 13.13 6.98 -2.51
C ASP A 65 13.47 8.36 -3.05
N GLU A 66 12.52 9.30 -3.00
CA GLU A 66 12.74 10.70 -3.36
C GLU A 66 13.80 11.34 -2.47
N LEU A 67 13.71 11.14 -1.15
CA LEU A 67 14.68 11.68 -0.20
C LEU A 67 16.09 11.08 -0.42
N GLU A 68 16.17 9.78 -0.64
CA GLU A 68 17.44 9.09 -0.93
C GLU A 68 18.07 9.63 -2.22
N TYR A 69 17.26 9.79 -3.27
CA TYR A 69 17.70 10.35 -4.55
C TYR A 69 18.23 11.78 -4.41
N ILE A 70 17.49 12.65 -3.72
CA ILE A 70 17.91 14.04 -3.46
C ILE A 70 19.23 14.05 -2.67
N THR A 71 19.32 13.27 -1.60
CA THR A 71 20.50 13.21 -0.73
C THR A 71 21.72 12.73 -1.52
N GLN A 72 21.59 11.67 -2.31
CA GLN A 72 22.68 11.15 -3.14
C GLN A 72 23.11 12.18 -4.20
N THR A 73 22.16 12.93 -4.76
CA THR A 73 22.45 14.00 -5.71
C THR A 73 23.28 15.10 -5.06
N PHE A 74 22.92 15.56 -3.85
CA PHE A 74 23.70 16.55 -3.11
C PHE A 74 25.12 16.06 -2.79
N VAL A 75 25.26 14.83 -2.29
CA VAL A 75 26.57 14.23 -1.99
C VAL A 75 27.44 14.20 -3.25
N ASN A 76 26.89 13.77 -4.39
CA ASN A 76 27.63 13.70 -5.65
C ASN A 76 28.06 15.08 -6.16
N VAL A 77 27.21 16.10 -6.03
CA VAL A 77 27.54 17.48 -6.40
C VAL A 77 28.66 18.03 -5.52
N MET A 78 28.61 17.78 -4.21
CA MET A 78 29.66 18.24 -3.29
C MET A 78 30.99 17.52 -3.51
N LEU A 79 30.97 16.22 -3.80
CA LEU A 79 32.18 15.45 -4.10
C LEU A 79 32.82 15.85 -5.42
N LYS A 80 32.05 16.22 -6.45
CA LYS A 80 32.57 16.71 -7.75
C LYS A 80 33.16 18.12 -7.70
N ARG A 81 32.97 18.86 -6.60
CA ARG A 81 33.53 20.21 -6.38
C ARG A 81 34.88 20.18 -5.65
N ARG A 82 35.38 19.00 -5.25
CA ARG A 82 36.75 18.78 -4.76
C ARG A 82 37.60 18.19 -5.88
#